data_AF-A0A9E2QE83-F1
#
_entry.id   AF-A0A9E2QE83-F1
#
_cell.length_a   1.000
_cell.length_b   1.000
_cell.length_c   1.000
_cell.angle_alpha   90.00
_cell.angle_beta   90.00
_cell.angle_gamma   90.00
#
_symmetry.space_group_name_H-M   'P 1'
#
loop_
_entity.id
_entity.type
_entity.pdbx_description
1 polymer ?
#
loop_
_entity_poly.entity_id
_entity_poly.type
_entity_poly.pdbx_seq_one_letter_code
_entity_poly.pdbx_strand_id
1 'polypeptide(L)'
;MNNQADFHTKTMANVYAMQGYFAKASEIYRYLLKHNPESQELNDLLSEVEKKLNQKEKKDREILEKLFRKWIYLQLSYNRLQKLKKFKQYL
;
A
#
# COMPACT_ATOMS: atom_id res chain seq x y z
N MET A 1 -18.38 -12.67 -17.08
CA MET A 1 -18.65 -12.31 -15.67
C MET A 1 -18.58 -13.61 -14.89
N ASN A 2 -17.46 -13.85 -14.19
CA ASN A 2 -17.20 -15.15 -13.55
C ASN A 2 -17.78 -15.10 -12.14
N ASN A 3 -18.95 -15.69 -11.95
CA ASN A 3 -19.67 -15.75 -10.69
C ASN A 3 -19.05 -16.88 -9.84
N GLN A 4 -17.83 -16.69 -9.36
CA GLN A 4 -17.37 -17.45 -8.19
C GLN A 4 -18.15 -16.85 -7.03
N ALA A 5 -19.01 -17.65 -6.40
CA ALA A 5 -19.59 -17.25 -5.12
C ALA A 5 -18.40 -16.96 -4.18
N ASP A 6 -18.11 -15.67 -3.95
CA ASP A 6 -17.00 -15.24 -3.12
C ASP A 6 -17.31 -15.69 -1.69
N PHE A 7 -16.86 -16.89 -1.34
CA PHE A 7 -16.98 -17.44 0.01
C PHE A 7 -16.07 -16.64 0.94
N HIS A 8 -16.59 -15.53 1.42
CA HIS A 8 -15.96 -14.72 2.44
C HIS A 8 -16.02 -15.46 3.77
N THR A 9 -14.89 -16.05 4.17
CA THR A 9 -14.73 -16.72 5.46
C THR A 9 -13.71 -15.99 6.32
N LYS A 10 -13.89 -16.08 7.64
CA LYS A 10 -12.95 -15.50 8.60
C LYS A 10 -11.53 -16.05 8.42
N THR A 11 -11.40 -17.35 8.13
CA THR A 11 -10.10 -17.99 7.86
C THR A 11 -9.41 -17.36 6.65
N MET A 12 -10.15 -17.07 5.58
CA MET A 12 -9.57 -16.41 4.40
C MET A 12 -9.10 -15.00 4.73
N ALA A 13 -9.88 -14.22 5.50
CA ALA A 13 -9.47 -12.89 5.97
C ALA A 13 -8.19 -12.95 6.82
N ASN A 14 -8.10 -13.92 7.74
CA ASN A 14 -6.91 -14.16 8.55
C ASN A 14 -5.68 -14.47 7.68
N VAL A 15 -5.81 -15.35 6.68
CA VAL A 15 -4.72 -15.69 5.76
C VAL A 15 -4.24 -14.45 5.01
N TYR A 16 -5.15 -13.61 4.49
CA TYR A 16 -4.77 -12.36 3.84
C TYR A 16 -4.08 -11.39 4.81
N ALA A 17 -4.54 -11.29 6.06
CA ALA A 17 -3.92 -10.46 7.08
C ALA A 17 -2.49 -10.94 7.41
N MET A 18 -2.29 -12.25 7.55
CA MET A 18 -0.97 -12.87 7.79
C MET A 18 0.01 -12.60 6.64
N GLN A 19 -0.49 -12.58 5.40
CA GLN A 19 0.31 -12.28 4.21
C GLN A 19 0.57 -10.76 4.02
N GLY A 20 -0.01 -9.91 4.87
CA GLY A 20 0.13 -8.46 4.76
C GLY A 20 -0.76 -7.81 3.70
N TYR A 21 -1.74 -8.55 3.16
CA TYR A 21 -2.80 -8.05 2.28
C TYR A 21 -3.94 -7.41 3.10
N PHE A 22 -3.59 -6.40 3.90
CA PHE A 22 -4.50 -5.78 4.86
C PHE A 22 -5.78 -5.20 4.22
N ALA A 23 -5.70 -4.62 3.02
CA ALA A 23 -6.87 -4.09 2.32
C ALA A 23 -7.89 -5.18 1.95
N LYS A 24 -7.42 -6.36 1.50
CA LYS A 24 -8.31 -7.49 1.19
C LYS A 24 -8.87 -8.13 2.46
N ALA A 25 -8.05 -8.24 3.50
CA ALA A 25 -8.51 -8.75 4.79
C ALA A 25 -9.60 -7.86 5.40
N SER A 26 -9.44 -6.53 5.37
CA SER A 26 -10.45 -5.59 5.88
C SER A 26 -11.76 -5.63 5.09
N GLU A 27 -11.70 -5.79 3.76
CA GLU A 27 -12.88 -5.98 2.92
C GLU A 27 -13.69 -7.21 3.35
N ILE A 28 -13.01 -8.35 3.56
CA ILE A 28 -13.68 -9.59 3.98
C ILE A 28 -14.25 -9.45 5.39
N TYR A 29 -13.54 -8.83 6.34
CA TYR A 29 -14.07 -8.59 7.69
C TYR A 29 -15.31 -7.68 7.68
N ARG A 30 -15.29 -6.62 6.87
CA ARG A 30 -16.46 -5.74 6.70
C ARG A 30 -17.64 -6.50 6.09
N TYR A 31 -17.39 -7.39 5.13
CA TYR A 31 -18.44 -8.26 4.58
C TYR A 31 -19.03 -9.17 5.67
N LEU A 32 -18.20 -9.84 6.46
CA LEU A 32 -18.64 -10.72 7.54
C LEU A 32 -19.44 -9.98 8.62
N LEU A 33 -19.01 -8.76 8.99
CA LEU A 33 -19.72 -7.92 9.95
C LEU A 33 -21.10 -7.47 9.46
N LYS A 34 -21.33 -7.31 8.16
CA LYS A 34 -22.67 -7.02 7.64
C LYS A 34 -23.67 -8.15 7.93
N HIS A 35 -23.19 -9.39 7.98
CA HIS A 35 -24.02 -10.56 8.26
C HIS A 35 -24.03 -10.96 9.75
N ASN A 36 -23.03 -10.55 10.51
CA ASN A 36 -22.96 -10.75 11.96
C ASN A 36 -22.41 -9.49 12.68
N PRO A 37 -23.25 -8.45 12.87
CA PRO A 37 -22.80 -7.14 13.37
C PRO A 37 -22.32 -7.17 14.83
N GLU A 38 -22.83 -8.11 15.63
CA GLU A 38 -22.55 -8.21 17.07
C GLU A 38 -21.22 -8.93 17.37
N SER A 39 -20.52 -9.40 16.34
CA SER A 39 -19.25 -10.09 16.53
C SER A 39 -18.15 -9.11 16.96
N GLN A 40 -17.92 -9.03 18.28
CA GLN A 40 -16.82 -8.27 18.84
C GLN A 40 -15.47 -8.72 18.27
N GLU A 41 -15.29 -10.03 18.09
CA GLU A 41 -14.07 -10.60 17.53
C GLU A 41 -13.77 -10.08 16.10
N LEU A 42 -14.78 -10.00 15.23
CA LEU A 42 -14.60 -9.45 13.88
C LEU A 42 -14.31 -7.95 13.90
N ASN A 43 -14.91 -7.20 14.84
CA ASN A 43 -14.61 -5.79 15.03
C ASN A 43 -13.16 -5.57 15.48
N ASP A 44 -12.67 -6.38 16.42
CA ASP A 44 -11.29 -6.31 16.90
C ASP A 44 -10.29 -6.65 15.78
N LEU A 45 -10.55 -7.72 15.02
CA LEU A 45 -9.73 -8.12 13.87
C LEU A 45 -9.72 -7.04 12.77
N LEU A 46 -10.87 -6.43 12.47
CA LEU A 46 -10.96 -5.34 11.51
C LEU A 46 -10.13 -4.13 11.97
N SER A 47 -10.29 -3.72 13.23
CA SER A 47 -9.55 -2.60 13.83
C SER A 47 -8.04 -2.81 13.79
N GLU A 48 -7.56 -4.02 14.08
CA GLU A 48 -6.13 -4.36 14.01
C GLU A 48 -5.60 -4.26 12.58
N VAL A 49 -6.32 -4.83 11.60
CA VAL A 49 -5.91 -4.81 10.20
C VAL A 49 -5.93 -3.40 9.62
N GLU A 50 -6.92 -2.58 9.96
CA GLU A 50 -6.98 -1.18 9.52
C GLU A 50 -5.83 -0.34 10.10
N LYS A 51 -5.43 -0.57 11.36
CA LYS A 51 -4.23 0.06 11.94
C LYS A 51 -2.97 -0.33 11.16
N LYS A 52 -2.80 -1.62 10.84
CA LYS A 52 -1.66 -2.10 10.05
C LYS A 52 -1.65 -1.55 8.62
N LEU A 53 -2.82 -1.45 7.99
CA LEU A 53 -2.97 -0.84 6.66
C LEU A 53 -2.51 0.63 6.67
N ASN A 54 -3.01 1.43 7.62
CA ASN A 54 -2.65 2.83 7.75
C ASN A 54 -1.14 3.03 8.02
N GLN A 55 -0.54 2.17 8.85
CA GLN A 55 0.91 2.20 9.11
C GLN A 55 1.71 1.87 7.85
N LYS A 56 1.29 0.86 7.09
CA LYS A 56 1.93 0.48 5.82
C LYS A 56 1.84 1.60 4.80
N GLU A 57 0.67 2.19 4.60
CA GLU A 57 0.47 3.30 3.67
C GLU A 57 1.32 4.52 4.01
N LYS A 58 1.44 4.87 5.31
CA LYS A 58 2.34 5.95 5.75
C LYS A 58 3.79 5.65 5.40
N LYS A 59 4.26 4.45 5.72
CA LYS A 59 5.63 4.02 5.42
C LYS A 59 5.90 4.03 3.91
N ASP A 60 4.99 3.50 3.11
CA ASP A 60 5.11 3.47 1.66
C ASP A 60 5.15 4.89 1.09
N ARG A 61 4.35 5.82 1.63
CA ARG A 61 4.38 7.24 1.26
C ARG A 61 5.70 7.91 1.60
N GLU A 62 6.26 7.67 2.78
CA GLU A 62 7.57 8.22 3.19
C GLU A 62 8.70 7.72 2.30
N ILE A 63 8.70 6.41 1.97
CA ILE A 63 9.67 5.81 1.04
C ILE A 63 9.52 6.45 -0.33
N LEU A 64 8.30 6.58 -0.82
CA LEU A 64 8.00 7.16 -2.12
C LEU A 64 8.49 8.60 -2.21
N GLU A 65 8.21 9.41 -1.19
CA GLU A 65 8.68 10.80 -1.11
C GLU A 65 10.22 10.87 -1.18
N LYS A 66 10.91 10.03 -0.41
CA LYS A 66 12.38 9.98 -0.41
C LYS A 66 12.93 9.59 -1.78
N LEU A 67 12.34 8.59 -2.43
CA LEU A 67 12.76 8.13 -3.75
C LEU A 67 12.51 9.21 -4.82
N PHE A 68 11.35 9.86 -4.80
CA PHE A 68 11.05 10.96 -5.73
C PHE A 68 12.00 12.13 -5.55
N ARG A 69 12.31 12.55 -4.31
CA ARG A 69 13.29 13.61 -4.05
C ARG A 69 14.67 13.25 -4.63
N LYS A 70 15.12 12.02 -4.43
CA LYS A 70 16.40 11.53 -4.99
C LYS A 70 16.38 11.52 -6.52
N TRP A 71 15.28 11.08 -7.13
CA TRP A 71 15.12 11.06 -8.58
C TRP A 71 15.14 12.47 -9.19
N ILE A 72 14.40 13.43 -8.61
CA ILE A 72 14.41 14.84 -9.05
C ILE A 72 15.83 15.40 -8.96
N TYR A 73 16.51 15.18 -7.83
CA TYR A 73 17.88 15.64 -7.65
C TYR A 73 18.83 15.08 -8.71
N LEU A 74 18.70 13.77 -9.01
CA LEU A 74 19.51 13.11 -10.02
C LEU A 74 19.24 13.70 -11.41
N GLN A 75 17.98 13.93 -11.76
CA GLN A 75 17.59 14.50 -13.05
C GLN A 75 18.12 15.92 -13.24
N LEU A 76 18.04 16.76 -12.20
CA LEU A 76 18.60 18.11 -12.22
C LEU A 76 20.13 18.08 -12.35
N SER A 77 20.80 17.19 -11.63
CA SER A 77 22.26 17.04 -11.68
C SER A 77 22.74 16.52 -13.03
N TYR A 78 22.04 15.56 -13.62
CA TYR A 78 22.30 15.07 -14.96
C TYR A 78 22.19 16.20 -15.99
N ASN A 79 21.10 16.97 -15.95
CA ASN A 79 20.89 18.09 -16.88
C ASN A 79 22.00 19.16 -16.77
N ARG A 80 22.43 19.48 -15.55
CA ARG A 80 23.57 20.39 -15.31
C ARG A 80 24.85 19.85 -15.93
N LEU A 81 25.16 18.57 -15.73
CA LEU A 81 26.34 17.93 -16.32
C LEU A 81 26.30 17.94 -17.85
N GLN A 82 25.13 17.68 -18.47
CA GLN A 82 25.00 17.72 -19.92
C GLN A 82 25.24 19.13 -20.48
N LYS A 83 24.73 20.18 -19.80
CA LYS A 83 25.02 21.57 -20.18
C LYS A 83 26.52 21.85 -20.12
N LEU A 84 27.19 21.47 -19.03
CA LEU A 84 28.64 21.68 -18.87
C LEU A 84 29.47 20.94 -19.94
N LYS A 85 29.10 19.69 -20.27
CA LYS A 85 29.74 18.92 -21.34
C LYS A 85 29.65 19.63 -22.70
N LYS A 86 28.48 20.20 -23.01
CA LYS A 86 28.30 20.99 -24.24
C LYS A 86 29.19 22.24 -24.24
N PHE A 87 29.26 22.99 -23.14
CA PHE A 87 30.13 24.18 -23.06
C PHE A 87 31.61 23.86 -23.25
N LYS A 88 32.09 22.75 -22.70
CA LYS A 88 33.49 22.32 -22.88
C LYS A 88 33.83 21.96 -24.34
N GLN A 89 32.84 21.61 -25.18
CA GLN A 89 33.08 21.33 -26.60
C GLN A 89 33.26 22.59 -27.46
N TYR A 90 32.95 23.78 -26.93
CA TYR A 90 33.09 25.06 -27.64
C TYR A 90 34.26 25.91 -27.12
N LEU A 91 35.10 25.35 -26.26
CA LEU A 91 36.35 25.91 -25.74
C LEU A 91 37.52 25.08 -26.27
#